data_AF-A0A4V5TQM1-F1
#
_entry.id   AF-A0A4V5TQM1-F1
#
_cell.length_a   1.000
_cell.length_b   1.000
_cell.length_c   1.000
_cell.angle_alpha   90.00
_cell.angle_beta   90.00
_cell.angle_gamma   90.00
#
_symmetry.space_group_name_H-M   'P 1'
#
loop_
_entity.id
_entity.type
_entity.pdbx_description
1 polymer ?
#
loop_
_entity_poly.entity_id
_entity_poly.type
_entity_poly.pdbx_seq_one_letter_code
_entity_poly.pdbx_strand_id
1 'polypeptide(L)'
;TAIRKQGDRYEISFANHESIQADYVVLAAPHDIAETLLQSNELNEQFHTFKNSSLISIYLGFDILDEQLPADGTGFIVTENSDLHCDACTWTSRKWKHTSGKQKLLV
;
A
#
# COMPACT_ATOMS: atom_id res chain seq x y z
N THR A 1 -8.09 -3.84 18.71
CA THR A 1 -9.49 -3.41 18.53
C THR A 1 -9.77 -2.13 19.28
N ALA A 2 -9.14 -1.85 20.43
CA ALA A 2 -9.17 -0.52 21.06
C ALA A 2 -7.85 -0.24 21.79
N ILE A 3 -7.60 1.05 22.06
CA ILE A 3 -6.52 1.53 22.93
C ILE A 3 -7.14 2.40 24.02
N ARG A 4 -6.84 2.09 25.28
CA ARG A 4 -7.40 2.83 26.43
C ARG A 4 -6.29 3.21 27.38
N LYS A 5 -6.27 4.47 27.81
CA LYS A 5 -5.36 4.91 28.88
C LYS A 5 -5.85 4.35 30.22
N GLN A 6 -4.98 3.67 30.96
CA GLN A 6 -5.21 3.17 32.30
C GLN A 6 -4.11 3.68 33.24
N GLY A 7 -4.40 4.76 33.97
CA GLY A 7 -3.40 5.44 34.79
C GLY A 7 -2.24 5.98 33.94
N ASP A 8 -1.02 5.53 34.24
CA ASP A 8 0.22 5.92 33.55
C ASP A 8 0.55 5.04 32.34
N ARG A 9 -0.29 4.05 32.01
CA ARG A 9 -0.07 3.08 30.93
C ARG A 9 -1.25 3.03 29.97
N TYR A 10 -1.12 2.23 28.93
CA TYR A 10 -2.15 1.93 27.95
C TYR A 10 -2.47 0.45 27.94
N GLU A 11 -3.76 0.13 27.90
CA GLU A 11 -4.26 -1.19 27.57
C GLU A 11 -4.61 -1.24 26.08
N ILE A 12 -4.09 -2.25 25.38
CA ILE A 12 -4.43 -2.55 24.00
C ILE A 12 -5.19 -3.86 23.97
N SER A 13 -6.40 -3.86 23.42
CA SER A 13 -7.20 -5.07 23.22
C SER A 13 -7.04 -5.61 21.80
N PHE A 14 -7.10 -6.93 21.65
CA PHE A 14 -7.00 -7.61 20.36
C PHE A 14 -8.30 -8.32 19.98
N ALA A 15 -8.40 -8.76 18.73
CA ALA A 15 -9.61 -9.43 18.21
C ALA A 15 -9.82 -10.81 18.85
N ASN A 16 -8.76 -11.44 19.36
CA ASN A 16 -8.80 -12.71 20.10
C ASN A 16 -9.18 -12.54 21.59
N HIS A 17 -9.67 -11.37 21.98
CA HIS A 17 -10.02 -11.00 23.36
C HIS A 17 -8.85 -10.91 24.35
N GLU A 18 -7.61 -11.06 23.91
CA GLU A 18 -6.44 -10.79 24.75
C GLU A 18 -6.18 -9.29 24.87
N SER A 19 -5.45 -8.91 25.91
CA SER A 19 -4.94 -7.56 26.08
C SER A 19 -3.48 -7.54 26.49
N ILE A 20 -2.78 -6.47 26.10
CA ILE A 20 -1.43 -6.17 26.60
C ILE A 20 -1.41 -4.77 27.21
N GLN A 21 -0.44 -4.55 28.08
CA GLN A 21 -0.17 -3.27 28.72
C GLN A 21 1.14 -2.69 28.21
N ALA A 22 1.15 -1.40 27.89
CA ALA A 22 2.34 -0.71 27.40
C ALA A 22 2.43 0.70 27.97
N ASP A 23 3.64 1.17 28.25
CA ASP A 23 3.90 2.55 28.70
C ASP A 23 3.80 3.53 27.52
N TYR A 24 4.15 3.07 26.32
CA TYR A 24 4.07 3.83 25.07
C TYR A 24 3.46 2.97 23.96
N VAL A 25 2.68 3.62 23.09
CA VAL A 25 2.08 2.99 21.90
C VAL A 25 2.40 3.85 20.69
N VAL A 26 2.93 3.23 19.64
CA VAL A 26 3.17 3.87 18.34
C VAL A 26 2.21 3.27 17.33
N LEU A 27 1.38 4.11 16.71
CA LEU A 27 0.45 3.69 15.67
C LEU A 27 1.08 3.87 14.29
N ALA A 28 1.29 2.75 13.61
CA ALA A 28 1.69 2.69 12.20
C ALA A 28 0.57 2.12 11.30
N ALA A 29 -0.67 2.11 11.81
CA ALA A 29 -1.84 1.69 11.05
C ALA A 29 -2.30 2.81 10.10
N PRO A 30 -3.05 2.48 9.03
CA PRO A 30 -3.72 3.46 8.20
C PRO A 30 -4.60 4.42 9.02
N HIS A 31 -4.85 5.61 8.48
CA HIS A 31 -5.46 6.71 9.22
C HIS A 31 -6.88 6.39 9.73
N ASP A 32 -7.69 5.67 8.96
CA ASP A 32 -9.04 5.21 9.30
C ASP A 32 -9.03 4.19 10.47
N ILE A 33 -8.02 3.32 10.49
CA ILE A 33 -7.81 2.40 11.61
C ILE A 33 -7.32 3.16 12.85
N ALA A 34 -6.39 4.09 12.69
CA ALA A 34 -5.87 4.89 13.80
C ALA A 34 -6.97 5.75 14.44
N GLU A 35 -7.84 6.37 13.63
CA GLU A 35 -9.02 7.10 14.08
C GLU A 35 -9.93 6.22 14.95
N THR A 36 -10.24 5.01 14.46
CA THR A 36 -11.08 4.04 15.18
C THR A 36 -10.45 3.60 16.51
N LEU A 37 -9.12 3.47 16.57
CA LEU A 37 -8.41 3.04 17.78
C LEU A 37 -8.27 4.14 18.82
N LEU A 38 -8.08 5.39 18.39
CA LEU A 38 -7.85 6.53 19.28
C LEU A 38 -9.14 7.15 19.80
N GLN A 39 -10.21 7.16 18.99
CA GLN A 39 -11.51 7.76 19.34
C GLN A 39 -11.40 9.18 19.90
N SER A 40 -10.45 9.98 19.38
CA SER A 40 -10.18 11.33 19.88
C SER A 40 -11.00 12.36 19.11
N ASN A 41 -11.99 12.96 19.78
CA ASN A 41 -12.83 14.02 19.19
C ASN A 41 -12.01 15.19 18.62
N GLU A 42 -10.87 15.50 19.24
CA GLU A 42 -9.97 16.59 18.83
C GLU A 42 -9.28 16.28 17.49
N LEU A 43 -9.03 15.00 17.19
CA LEU A 43 -8.34 14.56 15.98
C LEU A 43 -9.29 14.14 14.85
N ASN A 44 -10.55 13.83 15.15
CA ASN A 44 -11.53 13.35 14.17
C ASN A 44 -11.69 14.32 12.98
N GLU A 45 -11.71 15.64 13.23
CA GLU A 45 -11.78 16.63 12.14
C GLU A 45 -10.60 16.52 11.17
N GLN A 46 -9.39 16.22 11.68
CA GLN A 46 -8.20 16.03 10.85
C GLN A 46 -8.25 14.70 10.10
N PHE A 47 -8.61 13.61 10.79
CA PHE A 47 -8.74 12.28 10.16
C PHE A 47 -9.72 12.30 8.99
N HIS A 48 -10.87 12.96 9.14
CA HIS A 48 -11.87 13.09 8.09
C HIS A 48 -11.40 13.85 6.83
N THR A 49 -10.29 14.60 6.89
CA THR A 49 -9.72 15.26 5.70
C THR A 49 -8.92 14.29 4.82
N PHE A 50 -8.45 13.17 5.37
CA PHE A 50 -7.65 12.22 4.64
C PHE A 50 -8.50 11.38 3.69
N LYS A 51 -7.94 11.13 2.50
CA LYS A 51 -8.59 10.35 1.45
C LYS A 51 -7.76 9.13 1.14
N ASN A 52 -8.41 7.99 1.07
CA ASN A 52 -7.85 6.78 0.49
C ASN A 52 -8.26 6.69 -0.98
N SER A 53 -7.36 6.16 -1.81
CA SER A 53 -7.65 5.78 -3.18
C SER A 53 -7.42 4.28 -3.32
N SER A 54 -8.28 3.62 -4.09
CA SER A 54 -8.08 2.22 -4.44
C SER A 54 -7.19 2.12 -5.67
N LEU A 55 -6.37 1.08 -5.75
CA LEU A 55 -5.50 0.79 -6.89
C LEU A 55 -5.60 -0.68 -7.26
N ILE A 56 -5.70 -0.96 -8.56
CA ILE A 56 -5.66 -2.32 -9.10
C ILE A 56 -4.28 -2.52 -9.72
N SER A 57 -3.53 -3.50 -9.21
CA SER A 57 -2.28 -3.96 -9.84
C SER A 57 -2.55 -5.28 -10.57
N ILE A 58 -2.19 -5.32 -11.85
CA ILE A 58 -2.29 -6.53 -12.69
C ILE A 58 -0.87 -6.92 -13.07
N TYR A 59 -0.50 -8.18 -12.82
CA TYR A 59 0.77 -8.75 -13.25
C TYR A 59 0.57 -9.69 -14.43
N LEU A 60 1.38 -9.52 -15.48
CA LEU A 60 1.31 -10.33 -16.69
C LEU A 60 2.68 -10.88 -17.06
N GLY A 61 2.77 -12.20 -17.25
CA GLY A 61 3.98 -12.87 -17.69
C GLY A 61 3.85 -13.35 -19.14
N PHE A 62 4.87 -13.09 -19.96
CA PHE A 62 4.92 -13.48 -21.35
C PHE A 62 6.18 -14.29 -21.66
N ASP A 63 6.10 -15.24 -22.59
CA ASP A 63 7.27 -15.93 -23.14
C ASP A 63 7.94 -15.09 -24.25
N ILE A 64 8.24 -13.84 -23.92
CA ILE A 64 8.86 -12.85 -24.79
C ILE A 64 10.09 -12.34 -24.05
N LEU A 65 11.23 -12.18 -24.73
CA LEU A 65 12.42 -11.61 -24.11
C LEU A 65 12.30 -10.09 -24.01
N ASP A 66 12.83 -9.49 -22.94
CA ASP A 66 12.81 -8.03 -22.73
C ASP A 66 13.40 -7.24 -23.90
N GLU A 67 14.39 -7.80 -24.60
CA GLU A 67 15.06 -7.20 -25.77
C GLU A 67 14.13 -7.00 -26.97
N GLN A 68 13.00 -7.72 -27.02
CA GLN A 68 12.01 -7.58 -28.10
C GLN A 68 11.05 -6.41 -27.86
N LEU A 69 11.14 -5.72 -26.72
CA LEU A 69 10.31 -4.56 -26.44
C LEU A 69 10.72 -3.38 -27.33
N PRO A 70 9.75 -2.63 -27.88
CA PRO A 70 9.99 -1.66 -28.95
C PRO A 70 10.68 -0.36 -28.51
N ALA A 71 10.75 -0.09 -27.21
CA ALA A 71 11.30 1.14 -26.66
C ALA A 71 12.36 0.85 -25.60
N ASP A 72 13.36 1.73 -25.48
CA ASP A 72 14.31 1.70 -24.38
C ASP A 72 13.74 2.40 -23.14
N GLY A 73 13.45 1.63 -22.10
CA GLY A 73 12.82 2.12 -20.88
C GLY A 73 12.40 1.00 -19.95
N THR A 74 11.86 1.35 -18.78
CA THR A 74 11.41 0.38 -17.76
C THR A 74 9.89 0.34 -17.62
N GLY A 75 9.15 1.00 -18.51
CA GLY A 75 7.71 1.20 -18.38
C GLY A 75 7.27 2.57 -18.91
N PHE A 76 6.03 2.93 -18.64
CA PHE A 76 5.42 4.20 -19.02
C PHE A 76 4.35 4.65 -18.02
N ILE A 77 4.02 5.93 -18.06
CA ILE A 77 2.88 6.55 -17.37
C ILE A 77 1.94 7.06 -18.47
N VAL A 78 0.64 6.87 -18.28
CA VAL A 78 -0.40 7.26 -19.22
C VAL A 78 -0.90 8.67 -18.90
N THR A 79 -1.12 9.47 -19.94
CA THR A 79 -1.71 10.81 -19.80
C THR A 79 -3.24 10.71 -19.82
N GLU A 80 -3.92 11.68 -19.18
CA GLU A 80 -5.39 11.66 -18.98
C GLU A 80 -6.22 11.53 -20.27
N ASN A 81 -5.67 11.89 -21.45
CA ASN A 81 -6.37 11.87 -22.74
C ASN A 81 -5.94 10.71 -23.65
N SER A 82 -5.52 9.58 -23.07
CA SER A 82 -5.15 8.37 -23.81
C SER A 82 -6.32 7.39 -23.94
N ASP A 83 -6.29 6.54 -24.97
CA ASP A 83 -7.19 5.39 -25.11
C ASP A 83 -6.83 4.21 -24.18
N LEU A 84 -5.75 4.33 -23.39
CA LEU A 84 -5.31 3.29 -22.46
C LEU A 84 -6.10 3.36 -21.14
N HIS A 85 -6.51 2.19 -20.64
CA HIS A 85 -7.27 2.06 -19.39
C HIS A 85 -6.43 1.99 -18.12
N CYS A 86 -5.11 1.83 -18.23
CA CYS A 86 -4.21 1.80 -17.07
C CYS A 86 -3.53 3.15 -16.88
N ASP A 87 -3.21 3.50 -15.63
CA ASP A 87 -2.50 4.74 -15.32
C ASP A 87 -1.00 4.66 -15.58
N ALA A 88 -0.44 3.46 -15.44
CA ALA A 88 0.99 3.19 -15.64
C ALA A 88 1.23 1.71 -15.91
N CYS A 89 2.40 1.43 -16.48
CA CYS A 89 2.90 0.08 -16.72
C CYS A 89 4.39 0.06 -16.38
N THR A 90 4.84 -0.95 -15.66
CA THR A 90 6.27 -1.18 -15.39
C THR A 90 6.67 -2.51 -15.98
N TRP A 91 7.76 -2.55 -16.73
CA TRP A 91 8.38 -3.80 -17.17
C TRP A 91 9.31 -4.27 -16.06
N THR A 92 8.72 -5.02 -15.12
CA THR A 92 9.35 -5.51 -13.89
C THR A 92 10.61 -6.33 -14.17
N SER A 93 10.58 -7.22 -15.19
CA SER A 93 11.74 -8.02 -15.63
C SER A 93 12.92 -7.16 -16.08
N ARG A 94 12.63 -6.07 -16.80
CA ARG A 94 13.64 -5.16 -17.34
C ARG A 94 14.22 -4.24 -16.26
N LYS A 95 13.36 -3.74 -15.35
CA LYS A 95 13.78 -2.90 -14.22
C LYS A 95 14.57 -3.69 -13.18
N TRP A 96 14.12 -4.92 -12.90
CA TRP A 96 14.67 -5.79 -11.86
C TRP A 96 14.95 -7.17 -12.44
N LYS A 97 16.14 -7.35 -13.04
CA LYS A 97 16.53 -8.58 -13.77
C LYS A 97 16.34 -9.90 -13.00
N HIS A 98 16.31 -9.86 -11.67
CA HIS A 98 16.13 -11.05 -10.82
C HIS A 98 14.66 -11.48 -10.67
N THR A 99 13.71 -10.67 -11.11
CA THR A 99 12.26 -10.97 -10.99
C THR A 99 11.77 -11.94 -12.05
N SER A 100 12.57 -12.19 -13.10
CA SER A 100 12.23 -13.14 -14.16
C SER A 100 13.42 -14.00 -14.55
N GLY A 101 13.23 -15.32 -14.49
CA GLY A 101 14.20 -16.29 -14.98
C GLY A 101 14.33 -16.20 -16.51
N LYS A 102 15.56 -16.17 -17.01
CA LYS A 102 15.89 -16.02 -18.45
C LYS A 102 15.37 -14.72 -19.09
N GLN A 103 15.05 -13.69 -18.30
CA GLN A 103 14.61 -12.37 -18.78
C GLN A 103 13.39 -12.44 -19.71
N LYS A 104 12.45 -13.32 -19.36
CA LYS A 104 11.11 -13.32 -19.94
C LYS A 104 10.33 -12.12 -19.39
N LEU A 105 9.51 -11.51 -20.22
CA LEU A 105 8.80 -10.29 -19.87
C LEU A 105 7.82 -10.54 -18.71
N LEU A 106 8.06 -9.83 -17.61
CA LEU A 106 7.13 -9.67 -16.51
C LEU A 106 6.74 -8.20 -16.44
N VAL A 107 5.45 -7.94 -16.56
CA VAL A 107 4.84 -6.63 -16.36
C VAL A 107 4.26 -6.61 -14.96
#